data_AF-X1T384-F1
#
_entry.id   AF-X1T384-F1
#
_cell.length_a   1.000
_cell.length_b   1.000
_cell.length_c   1.000
_cell.angle_alpha   90.00
_cell.angle_beta   90.00
_cell.angle_gamma   90.00
#
_symmetry.space_group_name_H-M   'P 1'
#
loop_
_entity.id
_entity.type
_entity.pdbx_description
1 polymer ?
#
loop_
_entity_poly.entity_id
_entity_poly.type
_entity_poly.pdbx_seq_one_letter_code
_entity_poly.pdbx_strand_id
1 'polypeptide(L)'
;MFSMLNFEKEQKIIEIGTTRIGGQPGENPVVMIATVFYTNHAALLDEKKGEFDKKLVEQELNEYSEIIEETGMQGIVDVVGGYPDALLKECEYVADVVDYPFLVDGLNDSSRIPTMEGLKEIGLLDRAILNSIDDATSEESLNKLKEIGVKHAVLLTFGNRYIFPQQKLDFLKNELISKAQRANIQNIMIDTAVLDLPSIAINVETTRLVKSELGLPV
;
A
#
# COMPACT_ATOMS: atom_id res chain seq x y z
N MET A 1 20.48 29.26 -2.21
CA MET A 1 19.75 28.49 -3.23
C MET A 1 19.70 27.07 -2.71
N PHE A 2 18.57 26.63 -2.16
CA PHE A 2 18.46 25.26 -1.63
C PHE A 2 18.61 24.31 -2.81
N SER A 3 19.68 23.52 -2.83
CA SER A 3 19.80 22.37 -3.73
C SER A 3 18.62 21.46 -3.40
N MET A 4 17.59 21.42 -4.25
CA MET A 4 16.57 20.39 -4.17
C MET A 4 17.27 19.03 -4.25
N LEU A 5 16.84 18.08 -3.43
CA LEU A 5 17.31 16.70 -3.38
C LEU A 5 16.90 15.97 -4.67
N ASN A 6 17.35 16.46 -5.83
CA ASN A 6 17.02 15.85 -7.10
C ASN A 6 17.84 14.58 -7.27
N PHE A 7 17.15 13.52 -7.67
CA PHE A 7 17.80 12.27 -8.04
C PHE A 7 18.27 12.35 -9.49
N GLU A 8 19.49 11.91 -9.77
CA GLU A 8 20.00 11.82 -11.15
C GLU A 8 19.22 10.80 -11.98
N LYS A 9 18.74 9.73 -11.32
CA LYS A 9 17.90 8.69 -11.92
C LYS A 9 16.52 9.26 -12.25
N GLU A 10 16.03 8.96 -13.45
CA GLU A 10 14.64 9.22 -13.82
C GLU A 10 13.68 8.59 -12.82
N GLN A 11 12.80 9.40 -12.24
CA GLN A 11 11.83 8.96 -11.24
C GLN A 11 10.56 8.51 -11.92
N LYS A 12 10.08 7.32 -11.56
CA LYS A 12 8.82 6.78 -12.02
C LYS A 12 7.66 7.42 -11.27
N ILE A 13 6.56 7.57 -11.99
CA ILE A 13 5.27 7.97 -11.45
C ILE A 13 4.28 6.87 -11.81
N ILE A 14 3.52 6.41 -10.82
CA ILE A 14 2.37 5.53 -11.02
C ILE A 14 1.09 6.31 -10.76
N GLU A 15 0.02 5.92 -11.42
CA GLU A 15 -1.31 6.51 -11.27
C GLU A 15 -2.31 5.41 -10.93
N ILE A 16 -3.05 5.63 -9.84
CA ILE A 16 -4.10 4.73 -9.35
C ILE A 16 -5.30 5.62 -9.01
N GLY A 17 -6.38 5.49 -9.78
CA GLY A 17 -7.48 6.46 -9.71
C GLY A 17 -6.96 7.88 -9.94
N THR A 18 -7.25 8.78 -9.00
CA THR A 18 -6.78 10.19 -9.03
C THR A 18 -5.41 10.40 -8.37
N THR A 19 -4.80 9.35 -7.81
CA THR A 19 -3.58 9.46 -7.00
C THR A 19 -2.34 9.16 -7.85
N ARG A 20 -1.43 10.14 -7.92
CA ARG A 20 -0.13 10.06 -8.61
C ARG A 20 1.00 9.94 -7.60
N ILE A 21 1.73 8.83 -7.64
CA ILE A 21 2.73 8.46 -6.63
C ILE A 21 4.12 8.39 -7.26
N GLY A 22 5.11 9.04 -6.63
CA GLY A 22 6.49 9.08 -7.12
C GLY A 22 6.87 10.42 -7.76
N GLY A 23 7.86 10.39 -8.64
CA GLY A 23 8.47 11.60 -9.20
C GLY A 23 9.63 12.17 -8.36
N GLN A 24 10.17 13.31 -8.81
CA GLN A 24 11.18 14.08 -8.10
C GLN A 24 10.58 14.77 -6.86
N PRO A 25 11.39 15.08 -5.82
CA PRO A 25 10.90 15.86 -4.69
C PRO A 25 10.29 17.19 -5.13
N GLY A 26 9.02 17.41 -4.77
CA GLY A 26 8.24 18.58 -5.15
C GLY A 26 7.49 18.47 -6.48
N GLU A 27 7.56 17.34 -7.19
CA GLU A 27 6.85 17.13 -8.46
C GLU A 27 5.37 16.78 -8.27
N ASN A 28 5.06 15.85 -7.36
CA ASN A 28 3.69 15.50 -6.97
C ASN A 28 3.50 15.74 -5.46
N PRO A 29 2.28 16.08 -5.00
CA PRO A 29 2.00 16.19 -3.57
C PRO A 29 2.20 14.87 -2.85
N VAL A 30 2.54 14.93 -1.56
CA VAL A 30 2.67 13.74 -0.71
C VAL A 30 1.33 13.01 -0.64
N VAL A 31 1.39 11.69 -0.67
CA VAL A 31 0.23 10.82 -0.44
C VAL A 31 0.15 10.52 1.05
N MET A 32 -0.96 10.88 1.68
CA MET A 32 -1.30 10.42 3.02
C MET A 32 -1.99 9.06 2.91
N ILE A 33 -1.69 8.17 3.85
CA ILE A 33 -2.34 6.87 3.96
C ILE A 33 -2.98 6.82 5.34
N ALA A 34 -4.31 6.81 5.39
CA ALA A 34 -5.08 6.74 6.65
C ALA A 34 -5.58 5.30 6.87
N THR A 35 -5.26 4.72 8.02
CA THR A 35 -5.62 3.33 8.32
C THR A 35 -6.96 3.25 9.07
N VAL A 36 -7.81 2.31 8.65
CA VAL A 36 -9.09 1.97 9.29
C VAL A 36 -9.15 0.48 9.62
N PHE A 37 -9.98 0.13 10.60
CA PHE A 37 -10.23 -1.25 11.06
C PHE A 37 -9.01 -1.99 11.63
N TYR A 38 -7.96 -1.25 12.00
CA TYR A 38 -6.85 -1.81 12.78
C TYR A 38 -7.32 -2.33 14.14
N THR A 39 -6.51 -3.17 14.78
CA THR A 39 -6.84 -3.74 16.09
C THR A 39 -7.14 -2.66 17.13
N ASN A 40 -8.28 -2.76 17.82
CA ASN A 40 -8.82 -1.77 18.76
C ASN A 40 -9.24 -0.44 18.13
N HIS A 41 -9.42 -0.37 16.81
CA HIS A 41 -10.12 0.73 16.17
C HIS A 41 -11.53 0.84 16.77
N ALA A 42 -11.90 2.02 17.27
CA ALA A 42 -13.16 2.20 18.01
C ALA A 42 -14.39 1.86 17.18
N ALA A 43 -14.33 2.06 15.86
CA ALA A 43 -15.40 1.71 14.96
C ALA A 43 -15.51 0.20 14.68
N LEU A 44 -14.46 -0.60 14.91
CA LEU A 44 -14.48 -2.05 14.65
C LEU A 44 -15.15 -2.80 15.81
N LEU A 45 -16.34 -3.34 15.57
CA LEU A 45 -17.16 -3.99 16.60
C LEU A 45 -16.95 -5.51 16.64
N ASP A 46 -16.78 -6.16 15.49
CA ASP A 46 -16.47 -7.60 15.35
C ASP A 46 -15.58 -7.84 14.12
N GLU A 47 -14.28 -8.06 14.36
CA GLU A 47 -13.26 -8.34 13.33
C GLU A 47 -13.60 -9.54 12.43
N LYS A 48 -14.27 -10.57 12.98
CA LYS A 48 -14.53 -11.82 12.24
C LYS A 48 -15.66 -11.68 11.27
N LYS A 49 -16.65 -10.85 11.61
CA LYS A 49 -17.85 -10.68 10.82
C LYS A 49 -17.79 -9.46 9.90
N GLY A 50 -16.83 -8.56 10.14
CA GLY A 50 -16.77 -7.24 9.51
C GLY A 50 -17.93 -6.37 10.00
N GLU A 51 -18.25 -6.44 11.30
CA GLU A 51 -19.24 -5.53 11.90
C GLU A 51 -18.51 -4.29 12.43
N PHE A 52 -18.90 -3.12 11.95
CA PHE A 52 -18.32 -1.84 12.35
C PHE A 52 -19.38 -0.74 12.43
N ASP A 53 -19.09 0.31 13.20
CA ASP A 53 -19.92 1.51 13.27
C ASP A 53 -19.74 2.35 12.00
N LYS A 54 -20.67 2.16 11.06
CA LYS A 54 -20.70 2.90 9.79
C LYS A 54 -20.64 4.41 9.99
N LYS A 55 -21.36 4.97 10.97
CA LYS A 55 -21.39 6.43 11.16
C LYS A 55 -20.03 6.97 11.60
N LEU A 56 -19.35 6.23 12.48
CA LEU A 56 -18.03 6.62 12.95
C LEU A 56 -17.00 6.56 11.81
N VAL A 57 -16.99 5.46 11.04
CA VAL A 57 -16.08 5.33 9.88
C VAL A 57 -16.36 6.41 8.83
N GLU A 58 -17.63 6.67 8.50
CA GLU A 58 -18.01 7.71 7.55
C GLU A 58 -17.56 9.11 8.04
N GLN A 59 -17.70 9.39 9.33
CA GLN A 59 -17.21 10.63 9.91
C GLN A 59 -15.67 10.73 9.77
N GLU A 60 -14.92 9.69 10.15
CA GLU A 60 -13.45 9.68 10.09
C GLU A 60 -12.93 9.81 8.65
N LEU A 61 -13.58 9.16 7.68
CA LEU A 61 -13.22 9.27 6.26
C LEU A 61 -13.54 10.65 5.67
N ASN A 62 -14.62 11.29 6.12
CA ASN A 62 -14.94 12.66 5.73
C ASN A 62 -13.95 13.66 6.32
N GLU A 63 -13.62 13.54 7.62
CA GLU A 63 -12.58 14.36 8.27
C GLU A 63 -11.22 14.17 7.58
N TYR A 64 -10.88 12.95 7.20
CA TYR A 64 -9.68 12.68 6.39
C TYR A 64 -9.73 13.38 5.03
N SER A 65 -10.87 13.35 4.35
CA SER A 65 -11.05 14.02 3.05
C SER A 65 -10.93 15.54 3.15
N GLU A 66 -11.46 16.14 4.23
CA GLU A 66 -11.30 17.56 4.55
C GLU A 66 -9.81 17.90 4.74
N ILE A 67 -9.05 17.09 5.50
CA ILE A 67 -7.59 17.30 5.67
C ILE A 67 -6.85 17.23 4.33
N ILE A 68 -7.19 16.28 3.47
CA ILE A 68 -6.61 16.16 2.13
C ILE A 68 -6.86 17.43 1.30
N GLU A 69 -8.10 17.92 1.29
CA GLU A 69 -8.48 19.13 0.56
C GLU A 69 -7.77 20.38 1.09
N GLU A 70 -7.78 20.59 2.41
CA GLU A 70 -7.17 21.76 3.04
C GLU A 70 -5.65 21.83 2.85
N THR A 71 -4.98 20.68 2.81
CA THR A 71 -3.52 20.59 2.69
C THR A 71 -3.02 20.45 1.26
N GLY A 72 -3.90 20.08 0.32
CA GLY A 72 -3.53 19.77 -1.06
C GLY A 72 -2.71 18.47 -1.20
N MET A 73 -2.76 17.59 -0.19
CA MET A 73 -2.18 16.25 -0.27
C MET A 73 -3.03 15.33 -1.16
N GLN A 74 -2.58 14.10 -1.36
CA GLN A 74 -3.35 13.05 -2.02
C GLN A 74 -3.72 11.98 -1.00
N GLY A 75 -4.79 11.22 -1.25
CA GLY A 75 -5.29 10.22 -0.31
C GLY A 75 -5.18 8.79 -0.80
N ILE A 76 -4.83 7.89 0.11
CA ILE A 76 -5.11 6.44 0.06
C ILE A 76 -5.70 6.05 1.43
N VAL A 77 -6.60 5.07 1.45
CA VAL A 77 -7.10 4.47 2.70
C VAL A 77 -6.49 3.09 2.87
N ASP A 78 -5.95 2.79 4.05
CA ASP A 78 -5.42 1.47 4.39
C ASP A 78 -6.47 0.67 5.17
N VAL A 79 -6.97 -0.41 4.56
CA VAL A 79 -8.05 -1.23 5.12
C VAL A 79 -7.44 -2.50 5.71
N VAL A 80 -7.42 -2.59 7.03
CA VAL A 80 -6.77 -3.69 7.75
C VAL A 80 -7.79 -4.76 8.13
N GLY A 81 -7.51 -6.04 7.87
CA GLY A 81 -8.43 -7.11 8.25
C GLY A 81 -7.83 -8.52 8.26
N GLY A 82 -8.26 -9.34 9.22
CA GLY A 82 -7.77 -10.71 9.36
C GLY A 82 -8.59 -11.78 8.63
N TYR A 83 -9.81 -11.46 8.20
CA TYR A 83 -10.79 -12.42 7.68
C TYR A 83 -11.29 -11.97 6.32
N PRO A 84 -11.23 -12.81 5.27
CA PRO A 84 -11.49 -12.35 3.90
C PRO A 84 -12.88 -11.76 3.69
N ASP A 85 -13.93 -12.41 4.21
CA ASP A 85 -15.31 -11.91 4.06
C ASP A 85 -15.54 -10.60 4.83
N ALA A 86 -14.83 -10.38 5.94
CA ALA A 86 -14.89 -9.14 6.69
C ALA A 86 -14.13 -8.04 5.94
N LEU A 87 -12.90 -8.32 5.52
CA LEU A 87 -12.04 -7.39 4.80
C LEU A 87 -12.66 -6.94 3.48
N LEU A 88 -13.35 -7.84 2.76
CA LEU A 88 -14.09 -7.47 1.55
C LEU A 88 -15.21 -6.45 1.84
N LYS A 89 -16.01 -6.66 2.89
CA LYS A 89 -17.08 -5.72 3.27
C LYS A 89 -16.52 -4.37 3.73
N GLU A 90 -15.40 -4.41 4.44
CA GLU A 90 -14.70 -3.22 4.90
C GLU A 90 -14.15 -2.42 3.71
N CYS A 91 -13.53 -3.09 2.73
CA CYS A 91 -13.07 -2.46 1.49
C CYS A 91 -14.23 -1.88 0.66
N GLU A 92 -15.32 -2.64 0.50
CA GLU A 92 -16.53 -2.20 -0.21
C GLU A 92 -17.09 -0.93 0.44
N TYR A 93 -17.20 -0.92 1.77
CA TYR A 93 -17.72 0.24 2.48
C TYR A 93 -16.82 1.47 2.37
N VAL A 94 -15.50 1.31 2.48
CA VAL A 94 -14.55 2.41 2.26
C VAL A 94 -14.69 2.97 0.84
N ALA A 95 -14.82 2.08 -0.17
CA ALA A 95 -14.96 2.48 -1.56
C ALA A 95 -16.28 3.19 -1.88
N ASP A 96 -17.34 2.92 -1.10
CA ASP A 96 -18.64 3.59 -1.18
C ASP A 96 -18.63 5.00 -0.57
N VAL A 97 -17.80 5.24 0.45
CA VAL A 97 -17.76 6.53 1.17
C VAL A 97 -16.82 7.53 0.51
N VAL A 98 -15.65 7.07 0.05
CA VAL A 98 -14.61 7.93 -0.56
C VAL A 98 -14.13 7.36 -1.88
N ASP A 99 -13.67 8.22 -2.79
CA ASP A 99 -13.18 7.86 -4.13
C ASP A 99 -11.68 7.49 -4.17
N TYR A 100 -10.98 7.54 -3.03
CA TYR A 100 -9.54 7.25 -2.95
C TYR A 100 -9.23 5.79 -3.31
N PRO A 101 -8.03 5.49 -3.86
CA PRO A 101 -7.51 4.13 -3.84
C PRO A 101 -7.39 3.61 -2.40
N PHE A 102 -7.38 2.29 -2.24
CA PHE A 102 -7.27 1.69 -0.92
C PHE A 102 -6.34 0.47 -0.91
N LEU A 103 -5.60 0.32 0.19
CA LEU A 103 -4.80 -0.85 0.46
C LEU A 103 -5.69 -1.97 1.01
N VAL A 104 -5.48 -3.19 0.52
CA VAL A 104 -6.05 -4.42 1.08
C VAL A 104 -4.97 -5.02 1.98
N ASP A 105 -4.94 -4.59 3.24
CA ASP A 105 -3.95 -4.97 4.23
C ASP A 105 -4.45 -6.13 5.10
N GLY A 106 -4.39 -7.31 4.50
CA GLY A 106 -4.68 -8.55 5.21
C GLY A 106 -3.47 -9.08 5.96
N LEU A 107 -3.68 -9.74 7.10
CA LEU A 107 -2.60 -10.30 7.93
C LEU A 107 -1.72 -11.35 7.19
N ASN A 108 -2.22 -11.95 6.12
CA ASN A 108 -1.52 -12.95 5.31
C ASN A 108 -2.23 -13.17 3.96
N ASP A 109 -1.63 -13.99 3.09
CA ASP A 109 -2.19 -14.30 1.77
C ASP A 109 -3.59 -14.92 1.83
N SER A 110 -3.92 -15.67 2.90
CA SER A 110 -5.24 -16.30 3.05
C SER A 110 -6.37 -15.31 3.30
N SER A 111 -6.08 -14.08 3.75
CA SER A 111 -7.06 -12.98 3.86
C SER A 111 -7.04 -12.09 2.62
N ARG A 112 -5.85 -11.73 2.13
CA ARG A 112 -5.71 -10.79 1.01
C ARG A 112 -6.20 -11.34 -0.32
N ILE A 113 -5.80 -12.56 -0.68
CA ILE A 113 -6.06 -13.09 -2.02
C ILE A 113 -7.56 -13.32 -2.28
N PRO A 114 -8.33 -13.96 -1.37
CA PRO A 114 -9.77 -14.09 -1.57
C PRO A 114 -10.48 -12.73 -1.58
N THR A 115 -10.01 -11.76 -0.79
CA THR A 115 -10.54 -10.39 -0.85
C THR A 115 -10.31 -9.76 -2.21
N MET A 116 -9.11 -9.87 -2.79
CA MET A 116 -8.84 -9.35 -4.14
C MET A 116 -9.71 -10.02 -5.21
N GLU A 117 -9.99 -11.32 -5.09
CA GLU A 117 -10.95 -12.01 -5.98
C GLU A 117 -12.37 -11.45 -5.79
N GLY A 118 -12.84 -11.23 -4.55
CA GLY A 118 -14.14 -10.61 -4.30
C GLY A 118 -14.24 -9.18 -4.86
N LEU A 119 -13.19 -8.37 -4.70
CA LEU A 119 -13.10 -7.00 -5.24
C LEU A 119 -13.14 -6.98 -6.77
N LYS A 120 -12.59 -8.01 -7.42
CA LYS A 120 -12.73 -8.21 -8.88
C LYS A 120 -14.18 -8.46 -9.27
N GLU A 121 -14.90 -9.31 -8.54
CA GLU A 121 -16.30 -9.64 -8.84
C GLU A 121 -17.22 -8.42 -8.73
N ILE A 122 -16.95 -7.52 -7.80
CA ILE A 122 -17.74 -6.28 -7.59
C ILE A 122 -17.17 -5.06 -8.32
N GLY A 123 -16.13 -5.23 -9.14
CA GLY A 123 -15.60 -4.16 -10.01
C GLY A 123 -14.74 -3.09 -9.34
N LEU A 124 -14.22 -3.36 -8.14
CA LEU A 124 -13.37 -2.43 -7.37
C LEU A 124 -11.86 -2.69 -7.51
N LEU A 125 -11.46 -3.72 -8.26
CA LEU A 125 -10.06 -4.14 -8.39
C LEU A 125 -9.11 -3.03 -8.90
N ASP A 126 -9.60 -2.10 -9.71
CA ASP A 126 -8.78 -1.01 -10.28
C ASP A 126 -8.39 0.06 -9.26
N ARG A 127 -9.08 0.12 -8.11
CA ARG A 127 -8.75 1.01 -6.97
C ARG A 127 -8.01 0.29 -5.85
N ALA A 128 -8.01 -1.05 -5.88
CA ALA A 128 -7.43 -1.88 -4.84
C ALA A 128 -5.92 -2.05 -5.03
N ILE A 129 -5.17 -1.91 -3.93
CA ILE A 129 -3.73 -2.08 -3.87
C ILE A 129 -3.44 -3.21 -2.89
N LEU A 130 -2.80 -4.29 -3.36
CA LEU A 130 -2.41 -5.39 -2.48
C LEU A 130 -1.32 -4.91 -1.51
N ASN A 131 -1.56 -4.98 -0.20
CA ASN A 131 -0.54 -4.77 0.83
C ASN A 131 -0.27 -6.09 1.57
N SER A 132 0.77 -6.84 1.25
CA SER A 132 1.85 -6.58 0.29
C SER A 132 2.35 -7.87 -0.38
N ILE A 133 3.28 -7.72 -1.33
CA ILE A 133 4.21 -8.78 -1.73
C ILE A 133 5.48 -8.65 -0.87
N ASP A 134 5.86 -9.74 -0.21
CA ASP A 134 6.99 -9.81 0.74
C ASP A 134 7.81 -11.12 0.58
N ASP A 135 8.70 -11.43 1.54
CA ASP A 135 9.50 -12.67 1.56
C ASP A 135 8.58 -13.93 1.61
N ALA A 136 7.47 -13.84 2.34
CA ALA A 136 6.55 -14.96 2.59
C ALA A 136 5.58 -15.23 1.42
N THR A 137 5.37 -14.27 0.51
CA THR A 137 4.49 -14.46 -0.65
C THR A 137 4.98 -15.63 -1.52
N SER A 138 4.12 -16.65 -1.65
CA SER A 138 4.43 -17.91 -2.32
C SER A 138 4.23 -17.85 -3.84
N GLU A 139 4.81 -18.79 -4.60
CA GLU A 139 4.57 -18.89 -6.05
C GLU A 139 3.09 -19.14 -6.39
N GLU A 140 2.40 -19.92 -5.56
CA GLU A 140 0.96 -20.15 -5.70
C GLU A 140 0.19 -18.84 -5.56
N SER A 141 0.53 -18.04 -4.55
CA SER A 141 -0.03 -16.71 -4.33
C SER A 141 0.21 -15.78 -5.53
N LEU A 142 1.44 -15.74 -6.06
CA LEU A 142 1.77 -14.92 -7.22
C LEU A 142 0.98 -15.32 -8.47
N ASN A 143 0.83 -16.62 -8.73
CA ASN A 143 0.02 -17.12 -9.83
C ASN A 143 -1.46 -16.73 -9.64
N LYS A 144 -1.98 -16.83 -8.42
CA LYS A 144 -3.36 -16.47 -8.13
C LYS A 144 -3.62 -14.97 -8.31
N LEU A 145 -2.70 -14.12 -7.85
CA LEU A 145 -2.77 -12.66 -8.08
C LEU A 145 -2.80 -12.32 -9.57
N LYS A 146 -2.02 -13.04 -10.39
CA LYS A 146 -2.02 -12.89 -11.84
C LYS A 146 -3.34 -13.30 -12.49
N GLU A 147 -3.95 -14.40 -12.03
CA GLU A 147 -5.26 -14.88 -12.50
C GLU A 147 -6.40 -13.92 -12.13
N ILE A 148 -6.33 -13.34 -10.93
CA ILE A 148 -7.25 -12.30 -10.48
C ILE A 148 -7.09 -11.07 -11.38
N GLY A 149 -5.85 -10.76 -11.77
CA GLY A 149 -5.53 -9.58 -12.57
C GLY A 149 -5.21 -8.36 -11.70
N VAL A 150 -4.64 -8.59 -10.51
CA VAL A 150 -4.21 -7.52 -9.61
C VAL A 150 -3.19 -6.62 -10.31
N LYS A 151 -3.45 -5.31 -10.32
CA LYS A 151 -2.63 -4.33 -11.04
C LYS A 151 -1.64 -3.60 -10.14
N HIS A 152 -1.94 -3.49 -8.85
CA HIS A 152 -1.25 -2.59 -7.93
C HIS A 152 -0.83 -3.34 -6.66
N ALA A 153 0.41 -3.17 -6.22
CA ALA A 153 0.90 -3.78 -4.99
C ALA A 153 1.96 -2.92 -4.29
N VAL A 154 1.94 -2.99 -2.97
CA VAL A 154 3.08 -2.61 -2.12
C VAL A 154 4.09 -3.75 -2.15
N LEU A 155 5.38 -3.42 -2.32
CA LEU A 155 6.48 -4.35 -2.10
C LEU A 155 7.13 -4.02 -0.76
N LEU A 156 6.97 -4.91 0.21
CA LEU A 156 7.42 -4.68 1.58
C LEU A 156 8.83 -5.24 1.74
N THR A 157 9.82 -4.36 1.93
CA THR A 157 11.22 -4.76 2.18
C THR A 157 11.44 -5.10 3.66
N PHE A 158 10.55 -5.90 4.24
CA PHE A 158 10.66 -6.39 5.60
C PHE A 158 11.16 -7.82 5.63
N GLY A 159 12.04 -8.11 6.59
CA GLY A 159 12.43 -9.47 6.91
C GLY A 159 13.54 -9.48 7.95
N ASN A 160 13.58 -10.53 8.78
CA ASN A 160 14.58 -10.67 9.85
C ASN A 160 16.04 -10.67 9.35
N ARG A 161 16.25 -10.80 8.04
CA ARG A 161 17.56 -10.84 7.37
C ARG A 161 17.95 -9.50 6.72
N TYR A 162 17.01 -8.56 6.55
CA TYR A 162 17.18 -7.36 5.73
C TYR A 162 16.92 -6.11 6.58
N ILE A 163 17.87 -5.77 7.44
CA ILE A 163 17.73 -4.64 8.38
C ILE A 163 18.32 -3.37 7.78
N PHE A 164 19.52 -3.44 7.21
CA PHE A 164 20.26 -2.26 6.76
C PHE A 164 19.86 -1.82 5.35
N PRO A 165 20.10 -0.54 4.96
CA PRO A 165 19.59 0.02 3.72
C PRO A 165 19.99 -0.76 2.46
N GLN A 166 21.28 -1.14 2.35
CA GLN A 166 21.76 -1.92 1.22
C GLN A 166 21.11 -3.31 1.16
N GLN A 167 20.89 -3.96 2.30
CA GLN A 167 20.26 -5.28 2.36
C GLN A 167 18.81 -5.22 1.89
N LYS A 168 18.07 -4.18 2.31
CA LYS A 168 16.69 -3.94 1.84
C LYS A 168 16.65 -3.65 0.34
N LEU A 169 17.59 -2.85 -0.17
CA LEU A 169 17.71 -2.57 -1.60
C LEU A 169 18.05 -3.83 -2.41
N ASP A 170 18.98 -4.65 -1.93
CA ASP A 170 19.38 -5.90 -2.60
C ASP A 170 18.22 -6.89 -2.61
N PHE A 171 17.49 -7.02 -1.50
CA PHE A 171 16.28 -7.84 -1.43
C PHE A 171 15.21 -7.37 -2.43
N LEU A 172 14.96 -6.06 -2.50
CA LEU A 172 14.05 -5.48 -3.48
C LEU A 172 14.44 -5.83 -4.92
N LYS A 173 15.72 -5.62 -5.27
CA LYS A 173 16.26 -5.85 -6.63
C LYS A 173 16.25 -7.31 -7.04
N ASN A 174 16.69 -8.17 -6.14
CA ASN A 174 16.99 -9.57 -6.46
C ASN A 174 15.74 -10.46 -6.33
N GLU A 175 14.76 -10.07 -5.51
CA GLU A 175 13.61 -10.93 -5.21
C GLU A 175 12.26 -10.23 -5.44
N LEU A 176 11.95 -9.15 -4.72
CA LEU A 176 10.59 -8.60 -4.70
C LEU A 176 10.11 -8.08 -6.07
N ILE A 177 10.98 -7.39 -6.81
CA ILE A 177 10.62 -6.92 -8.17
C ILE A 177 10.31 -8.11 -9.10
N SER A 178 11.07 -9.20 -8.99
CA SER A 178 10.83 -10.42 -9.78
C SER A 178 9.53 -11.12 -9.35
N LYS A 179 9.20 -11.14 -8.06
CA LYS A 179 7.88 -11.62 -7.57
C LYS A 179 6.74 -10.81 -8.19
N ALA A 180 6.81 -9.48 -8.13
CA ALA A 180 5.81 -8.59 -8.72
C ALA A 180 5.63 -8.79 -10.23
N GLN A 181 6.74 -8.95 -10.97
CA GLN A 181 6.72 -9.24 -12.40
C GLN A 181 6.03 -10.58 -12.72
N ARG A 182 6.28 -11.63 -11.93
CA ARG A 182 5.63 -12.93 -12.12
C ARG A 182 4.12 -12.88 -11.86
N ALA A 183 3.70 -12.10 -10.87
CA ALA A 183 2.29 -11.79 -10.61
C ALA A 183 1.66 -10.82 -11.64
N ASN A 184 2.43 -10.30 -12.61
CA ASN A 184 1.99 -9.33 -13.61
C ASN A 184 1.48 -8.00 -13.01
N ILE A 185 2.05 -7.58 -11.89
CA ILE A 185 1.76 -6.28 -11.26
C ILE A 185 2.28 -5.15 -12.15
N GLN A 186 1.46 -4.13 -12.35
CA GLN A 186 1.75 -2.99 -13.23
C GLN A 186 2.35 -1.83 -12.44
N ASN A 187 1.72 -1.47 -11.32
CA ASN A 187 2.15 -0.38 -10.44
C ASN A 187 2.68 -0.96 -9.13
N ILE A 188 3.93 -0.61 -8.81
CA ILE A 188 4.57 -0.98 -7.55
C ILE A 188 4.94 0.26 -6.76
N MET A 189 4.72 0.19 -5.45
CA MET A 189 5.22 1.16 -4.46
C MET A 189 5.99 0.40 -3.38
N ILE A 190 7.06 1.00 -2.85
CA ILE A 190 8.00 0.31 -1.98
C ILE A 190 7.77 0.76 -0.54
N ASP A 191 7.41 -0.17 0.34
CA ASP A 191 7.46 0.07 1.77
C ASP A 191 8.80 -0.43 2.33
N THR A 192 9.56 0.50 2.90
CA THR A 192 10.87 0.18 3.48
C THR A 192 10.80 -0.42 4.88
N ALA A 193 9.62 -0.53 5.50
CA ALA A 193 9.33 -1.14 6.81
C ALA A 193 10.09 -0.53 7.99
N VAL A 194 9.44 0.31 8.78
CA VAL A 194 10.02 0.91 10.00
C VAL A 194 9.90 -0.11 11.14
N LEU A 195 11.02 -0.48 11.77
CA LEU A 195 11.04 -1.50 12.84
C LEU A 195 10.73 -0.89 14.22
N ASP A 196 11.33 0.26 14.46
CA ASP A 196 11.25 1.03 15.69
C ASP A 196 11.61 2.50 15.43
N LEU A 197 11.47 3.35 16.46
CA LEU A 197 11.78 4.79 16.35
C LEU A 197 13.23 5.06 15.87
N PRO A 198 14.28 4.39 16.38
CA PRO A 198 15.65 4.53 15.85
C PRO A 198 15.80 4.16 14.37
N SER A 199 15.08 3.14 13.90
CA SER A 199 15.19 2.64 12.52
C SER A 199 14.66 3.61 11.45
N ILE A 200 14.01 4.71 11.83
CA ILE A 200 13.57 5.75 10.88
C ILE A 200 14.76 6.26 10.04
N ALA A 201 15.93 6.45 10.63
CA ALA A 201 17.12 6.89 9.89
C ALA A 201 17.56 5.85 8.83
N ILE A 202 17.43 4.56 9.15
CA ILE A 202 17.69 3.46 8.22
C ILE A 202 16.70 3.51 7.05
N ASN A 203 15.42 3.75 7.33
CA ASN A 203 14.40 3.83 6.29
C ASN A 203 14.52 5.06 5.39
N VAL A 204 14.93 6.21 5.94
CA VAL A 204 15.24 7.40 5.14
C VAL A 204 16.38 7.11 4.16
N GLU A 205 17.45 6.46 4.61
CA GLU A 205 18.56 6.09 3.73
C GLU A 205 18.13 5.02 2.69
N THR A 206 17.31 4.05 3.11
CA THR A 206 16.75 3.04 2.19
C THR A 206 15.90 3.71 1.10
N THR A 207 15.04 4.67 1.49
CA THR A 207 14.23 5.48 0.57
C THR A 207 15.11 6.23 -0.42
N ARG A 208 16.16 6.89 0.07
CA ARG A 208 17.13 7.58 -0.78
C ARG A 208 17.78 6.63 -1.79
N LEU A 209 18.20 5.44 -1.36
CA LEU A 209 18.81 4.43 -2.23
C LEU A 209 17.84 3.91 -3.30
N VAL A 210 16.61 3.56 -2.92
CA VAL A 210 15.57 3.09 -3.85
C VAL A 210 15.29 4.16 -4.92
N LYS A 211 15.12 5.42 -4.53
CA LYS A 211 14.91 6.52 -5.48
C LYS A 211 16.16 6.79 -6.33
N SER A 212 17.35 6.76 -5.74
CA SER A 212 18.61 7.03 -6.46
C SER A 212 18.96 5.96 -7.49
N GLU A 213 18.67 4.69 -7.21
CA GLU A 213 19.12 3.59 -8.05
C GLU A 213 18.03 3.05 -8.98
N LEU A 214 16.78 3.04 -8.50
CA LEU A 214 15.66 2.40 -9.20
C LEU A 214 14.61 3.41 -9.68
N GLY A 215 14.57 4.60 -9.08
CA GLY A 215 13.57 5.62 -9.38
C GLY A 215 12.15 5.21 -9.03
N LEU A 216 11.98 4.25 -8.11
CA LEU A 216 10.66 3.74 -7.73
C LEU A 216 9.97 4.64 -6.69
N PRO A 217 8.63 4.68 -6.66
CA PRO A 217 7.88 5.30 -5.56
C PRO A 217 8.15 4.59 -4.24
N VAL A 218 8.38 5.38 -3.18
CA VAL A 218 8.62 4.96 -1.79
C VAL A 218 7.80 5.88 -0.90
#